data_AF-A0A954W4L4-F1
#
_entry.id   AF-A0A954W4L4-F1
#
_cell.length_a   1.000
_cell.length_b   1.000
_cell.length_c   1.000
_cell.angle_alpha   90.00
_cell.angle_beta   90.00
_cell.angle_gamma   90.00
#
_symmetry.space_group_name_H-M   'P 1'
#
loop_
_entity.id
_entity.type
_entity.pdbx_description
1 polymer ?
#
loop_
_entity_poly.entity_id
_entity_poly.type
_entity_poly.pdbx_seq_one_letter_code
_entity_poly.pdbx_strand_id
1 'polypeptide(L)' 'MNQAGVVYIGEGGLGVTQRTPKQDRWFLQSPGMADSGHHVQLLTFGQDELRYQCVLLGGKVRDTYSRKPHTHPDRQP' A
#
# COMPACT_ATOMS: atom_id res chain seq x y z
N MET A 1 15.85 -14.17 -2.76
CA MET A 1 14.63 -13.91 -3.55
C MET A 1 14.78 -12.55 -4.21
N ASN A 2 14.52 -12.46 -5.52
CA ASN A 2 14.53 -11.17 -6.23
C ASN A 2 13.31 -10.34 -5.77
N GLN A 3 13.52 -9.22 -5.08
CA GLN A 3 12.45 -8.32 -4.63
C GLN A 3 12.09 -7.25 -5.68
N ALA A 4 12.53 -7.41 -6.93
CA ALA A 4 12.10 -6.58 -8.05
C ALA A 4 10.68 -6.97 -8.47
N GLY A 5 9.69 -6.43 -7.77
CA GLY A 5 8.28 -6.52 -8.11
C GLY A 5 7.59 -5.16 -7.99
N VAL A 6 6.39 -5.07 -8.55
CA VAL A 6 5.53 -3.89 -8.45
C VAL A 6 4.36 -4.22 -7.52
N VAL A 7 4.09 -3.33 -6.56
CA VAL A 7 2.89 -3.39 -5.72
C VAL A 7 1.86 -2.43 -6.30
N TYR A 8 0.64 -2.92 -6.49
CA TYR A 8 -0.50 -2.12 -6.95
C TYR A 8 -1.38 -1.77 -5.77
N ILE A 9 -1.70 -0.48 -5.61
CA ILE A 9 -2.62 0.04 -4.61
C ILE A 9 -3.83 0.60 -5.38
N GLY A 10 -5.02 0.04 -5.13
CA GLY A 10 -6.25 0.50 -5.75
C GLY A 10 -7.01 1.45 -4.85
N GLU A 11 -7.13 2.72 -5.25
CA GLU A 11 -7.81 3.77 -4.50
C GLU A 11 -9.05 4.31 -5.24
N GLY A 12 -10.14 4.49 -4.49
CA GLY A 12 -11.38 5.09 -5.01
C GLY A 12 -11.51 6.59 -4.77
N GLY A 13 -10.73 7.17 -3.86
CA GLY A 13 -10.81 8.57 -3.42
C GLY A 13 -11.67 8.76 -2.16
N LEU A 14 -11.21 9.63 -1.26
CA LEU A 14 -11.93 9.95 -0.03
C LEU A 14 -13.23 10.71 -0.33
N GLY A 15 -14.33 10.30 0.29
CA GLY A 15 -15.65 10.94 0.13
C GLY A 15 -16.53 10.38 -1.00
N VAL A 16 -16.03 9.45 -1.82
CA VAL A 16 -16.85 8.77 -2.84
C VAL A 16 -17.68 7.65 -2.24
N THR A 17 -18.77 7.28 -2.94
CA THR A 17 -19.58 6.10 -2.58
C THR A 17 -18.74 4.83 -2.52
N GLN A 18 -18.86 4.12 -1.41
CA GLN A 18 -18.13 2.88 -1.16
C GLN A 18 -18.76 1.69 -1.90
N ARG A 19 -17.92 0.75 -2.36
CA ARG A 19 -18.34 -0.42 -3.14
C ARG A 19 -17.95 -1.71 -2.42
N THR A 20 -18.71 -2.78 -2.61
CA THR A 20 -18.33 -4.11 -2.13
C THR A 20 -17.22 -4.69 -3.03
N PRO A 21 -16.02 -4.97 -2.49
CA PRO A 21 -14.93 -5.52 -3.29
C PRO A 21 -15.18 -7.00 -3.63
N LYS A 22 -14.72 -7.43 -4.81
CA LYS A 22 -14.68 -8.86 -5.21
C LYS A 22 -13.43 -9.50 -4.63
N GLN A 23 -13.57 -10.13 -3.46
CA GLN A 23 -12.43 -10.66 -2.70
C GLN A 23 -11.92 -12.00 -3.23
N ASP A 24 -12.62 -12.65 -4.15
CA ASP A 24 -12.29 -13.97 -4.72
C ASP A 24 -11.25 -13.91 -5.86
N ARG A 25 -10.77 -12.72 -6.22
CA ARG A 25 -9.74 -12.56 -7.24
C ARG A 25 -8.40 -13.12 -6.73
N TRP A 26 -7.72 -13.91 -7.57
CA TRP A 26 -6.46 -14.56 -7.19
C TRP A 26 -5.38 -13.58 -6.72
N PHE A 27 -5.32 -12.38 -7.30
CA PHE A 27 -4.33 -11.35 -6.95
C PHE A 27 -4.68 -10.53 -5.68
N LEU A 28 -5.87 -10.76 -5.10
CA LEU A 28 -6.30 -10.16 -3.84
C LEU A 28 -6.27 -11.17 -2.68
N GLN A 29 -5.83 -12.41 -2.93
CA GLN A 29 -5.57 -13.38 -1.87
C GLN A 29 -4.29 -13.02 -1.13
N SER A 30 -4.15 -13.51 0.10
CA SER A 30 -2.96 -13.31 0.92
C SER A 30 -1.66 -13.55 0.13
N PRO A 31 -0.68 -12.63 0.17
CA PRO A 31 -0.60 -11.47 1.06
C PRO A 31 -1.35 -10.21 0.56
N GLY A 32 -2.03 -10.26 -0.59
CA GLY A 32 -2.91 -9.19 -1.06
C GLY A 32 -4.20 -9.09 -0.24
N MET A 33 -4.93 -7.99 -0.44
CA MET A 33 -6.23 -7.77 0.19
C MET A 33 -7.11 -6.79 -0.61
N ALA A 34 -8.41 -6.80 -0.34
CA ALA A 34 -9.34 -5.74 -0.73
C ALA A 34 -10.39 -5.50 0.34
N ASP A 35 -10.68 -4.23 0.61
CA ASP A 35 -11.64 -3.80 1.62
C ASP A 35 -12.40 -2.55 1.14
N SER A 36 -13.33 -2.08 1.94
CA SER A 36 -14.15 -0.89 1.68
C SER A 36 -14.16 0.03 2.89
N GLY A 37 -13.79 1.29 2.71
CA GLY A 37 -13.80 2.28 3.77
C GLY A 37 -13.28 3.63 3.30
N HIS A 38 -13.69 4.70 3.99
CA HIS A 38 -13.12 6.02 3.78
C HIS A 38 -11.72 6.10 4.37
N HIS A 39 -10.72 6.40 3.54
CA HIS A 39 -9.33 6.36 3.94
C HIS A 39 -8.43 7.25 3.07
N VAL A 40 -7.19 7.36 3.51
CA VAL A 40 -6.07 7.92 2.75
C VAL A 40 -4.90 6.94 2.77
N GLN A 41 -4.06 7.00 1.74
CA GLN A 41 -2.82 6.25 1.67
C GLN A 41 -1.66 7.17 2.01
N LEU A 42 -0.96 6.85 3.10
CA LEU A 42 0.19 7.62 3.58
C LEU A 42 1.48 6.90 3.21
N LEU A 43 2.32 7.58 2.42
CA LEU A 43 3.67 7.15 2.08
C LEU A 43 4.67 8.07 2.78
N THR A 44 5.61 7.49 3.53
CA THR A 44 6.72 8.19 4.15
C THR A 44 8.03 7.68 3.57
N PHE A 45 8.80 8.59 2.96
CA PHE A 45 10.08 8.29 2.36
C PHE A 45 11.19 8.74 3.30
N GLY A 46 11.95 7.79 3.82
CA GLY A 46 13.19 8.01 4.55
C GLY A 46 14.39 7.53 3.75
N GLN A 47 15.59 7.82 4.26
CA GLN A 47 16.85 7.39 3.65
C GLN A 47 17.00 5.85 3.68
N ASP A 48 16.49 5.20 4.73
CA ASP A 48 16.66 3.76 4.95
C ASP A 48 15.36 2.96 4.78
N GLU A 49 14.21 3.63 4.67
CA GLU A 49 12.91 2.98 4.64
C GLU A 49 11.88 3.78 3.82
N LEU A 50 11.11 3.07 3.00
CA LEU A 50 9.79 3.50 2.56
C LEU A 50 8.76 2.82 3.46
N ARG A 51 7.90 3.63 4.09
CA ARG A 51 6.75 3.15 4.87
C ARG A 51 5.44 3.53 4.19
N TYR A 52 4.52 2.59 4.15
CA TYR A 52 3.15 2.73 3.66
C TYR A 52 2.16 2.45 4.78
N GLN A 53 1.10 3.23 4.86
CA GLN A 53 -0.04 3.00 5.74
C GLN A 53 -1.36 3.34 5.04
N CYS A 54 -2.35 2.45 5.16
CA CYS A 54 -3.75 2.76 4.87
C CYS A 54 -4.40 3.28 6.15
N VAL A 55 -4.82 4.54 6.15
CA VAL A 55 -5.36 5.23 7.34
C VAL A 55 -6.84 5.56 7.11
N LEU A 56 -7.71 4.94 7.90
CA LEU A 56 -9.15 5.18 7.89
C LEU A 56 -9.51 6.49 8.60
N LEU A 57 -10.78 6.91 8.45
CA LEU A 57 -11.34 7.98 9.28
C LEU A 57 -11.12 7.72 10.77
N GLY A 58 -10.83 8.79 11.52
CA GLY A 58 -10.44 8.70 12.94
C GLY A 58 -9.00 8.24 13.18
N GLY A 59 -8.18 8.09 12.13
CA GLY A 59 -6.76 7.79 12.25
C GLY A 59 -6.43 6.31 12.45
N LYS A 60 -7.42 5.41 12.35
CA LYS A 60 -7.19 3.96 12.49
C LYS A 60 -6.38 3.42 11.31
N VAL A 61 -5.26 2.76 11.59
CA VAL A 61 -4.46 2.08 10.56
C VAL A 61 -5.10 0.73 10.21
N ARG A 62 -5.39 0.52 8.93
CA ARG A 62 -6.01 -0.71 8.41
C ARG A 62 -4.98 -1.68 7.82
N ASP A 63 -3.94 -1.14 7.22
CA ASP A 63 -2.85 -1.89 6.61
C ASP A 63 -1.54 -1.12 6.73
N THR A 64 -0.43 -1.85 6.78
CA THR A 64 0.91 -1.29 6.88
C THR A 64 1.90 -2.14 6.10
N TYR A 65 2.82 -1.48 5.42
CA TYR A 65 3.91 -2.13 4.72
C TYR A 65 5.16 -1.27 4.85
N SER A 66 6.33 -1.90 4.94
CA SER A 66 7.58 -1.16 4.83
C SER A 66 8.64 -1.96 4.08
N ARG A 67 9.59 -1.23 3.52
CA ARG A 67 10.71 -1.81 2.77
C ARG A 67 11.91 -0.89 2.78
N LYS A 68 13.09 -1.49 2.67
CA LYS A 68 14.31 -0.73 2.38
C LYS A 68 14.28 -0.19 0.95
N PRO A 69 14.90 0.97 0.68
CA PRO A 69 15.13 1.45 -0.66
C PRO A 69 15.90 0.41 -1.49
N HIS A 70 15.59 0.37 -2.79
CA HIS A 70 16.40 -0.41 -3.71
C HIS A 70 17.81 0.20 -3.77
N THR A 71 18.84 -0.63 -3.70
CA THR A 71 20.20 -0.22 -4.03
C THR A 71 20.24 -0.08 -5.55
N HIS A 72 20.20 1.15 -6.06
CA HIS A 72 20.40 1.40 -7.48
C HIS A 72 21.92 1.40 -7.73
N PRO A 73 22.45 0.55 -8.63
CA PRO A 73 23.90 0.44 -8.86
C PRO A 73 24.54 1.78 -9.26
N ASP A 74 23.79 2.66 -9.91
CA ASP A 74 24.29 3.97 -10.38
C ASP A 74 24.05 5.14 -9.41
N ARG A 75 23.52 4.91 -8.20
CA ARG A 75 23.50 5.93 -7.15
C ARG A 75 24.67 5.69 -6.19
N GLN A 76 25.86 6.16 -6.57
CA GLN A 76 26.88 6.50 -5.58
C GLN A 76 26.53 7.86 -4.94
N PRO A 77 26.83 8.07 -3.64
CA PRO A 77 26.75 9.39 -3.02
C PRO A 77 27.66 10.39 -3.73
#